data_AF-A0A653K3P7-F1
#
_entry.id   AF-A0A653K3P7-F1
#
_cell.length_a   1.000
_cell.length_b   1.000
_cell.length_c   1.000
_cell.angle_alpha   90.00
_cell.angle_beta   90.00
_cell.angle_gamma   90.00
#
_symmetry.space_group_name_H-M   'P 1'
#
loop_
_entity.id
_entity.type
_entity.pdbx_description
1 polymer ?
#
loop_
_entity_poly.entity_id
_entity_poly.type
_entity_poly.pdbx_seq_one_letter_code
_entity_poly.pdbx_strand_id
1 'polypeptide(L)'
;MRLDRVLQNKILNLAADSYPSNISPGHDNDLDSYDETSLAANLKYLEEHRLIRPKSVMVSIDNFYSFGAIEITKDGLDFLLGDEGLSAILNVVTVKFEADTLKAILENRINQSDLAPDDKKTMIDSLRELPAESIKHLTMKLLDEGLENLPSAILLIGTYLGMS
;
A
#
# COMPACT_ATOMS: atom_id res chain seq x y z
N MET A 1 3.01 5.85 -27.76
CA MET A 1 3.12 4.83 -26.69
C MET A 1 1.75 4.21 -26.50
N ARG A 2 1.57 2.90 -26.75
CA ARG A 2 0.26 2.22 -26.73
C ARG A 2 0.06 1.39 -25.45
N LEU A 3 0.25 2.00 -24.28
CA LEU A 3 -0.19 1.35 -23.04
C LEU A 3 -1.71 1.55 -22.92
N ASP A 4 -2.43 0.46 -22.75
CA ASP A 4 -3.89 0.44 -22.70
C ASP A 4 -4.33 -0.33 -21.45
N ARG A 5 -4.96 0.39 -20.52
CA ARG A 5 -5.43 -0.19 -19.25
C ARG A 5 -6.54 -1.22 -19.46
N VAL A 6 -7.38 -1.06 -20.48
CA VAL A 6 -8.46 -2.00 -20.79
C VAL A 6 -7.86 -3.31 -21.28
N LEU A 7 -6.87 -3.25 -22.18
CA LEU A 7 -6.15 -4.44 -22.65
C LEU A 7 -5.37 -5.11 -21.53
N GLN A 8 -4.66 -4.35 -20.70
CA GLN A 8 -3.93 -4.89 -19.54
C GLN A 8 -4.87 -5.66 -18.60
N ASN A 9 -6.01 -5.07 -18.26
CA ASN A 9 -7.01 -5.71 -17.41
C ASN A 9 -7.59 -6.97 -18.07
N LYS A 10 -7.86 -6.94 -19.38
CA LYS A 10 -8.31 -8.12 -20.13
C LYS A 10 -7.28 -9.26 -20.09
N ILE A 11 -6.01 -8.97 -20.34
CA ILE A 11 -4.91 -9.96 -20.28
C ILE A 11 -4.83 -10.59 -18.89
N LEU A 12 -4.86 -9.76 -17.84
CA LEU A 12 -4.76 -10.24 -16.46
C LEU A 12 -5.95 -11.13 -16.07
N ASN A 13 -7.18 -10.75 -16.42
CA ASN A 13 -8.35 -11.58 -16.12
C ASN A 13 -8.31 -12.93 -16.87
N LEU A 14 -7.98 -12.93 -18.16
CA LEU A 14 -7.87 -14.18 -18.93
C LEU A 14 -6.80 -15.13 -18.34
N ALA A 15 -5.67 -14.57 -17.89
CA ALA A 15 -4.61 -15.35 -17.27
C ALA A 15 -4.99 -15.81 -15.85
N ALA A 16 -5.78 -15.02 -15.11
CA ALA A 16 -6.34 -15.40 -13.81
C ALA A 16 -7.35 -16.54 -13.92
N ASP A 17 -8.26 -16.47 -14.89
CA ASP A 17 -9.28 -17.51 -15.15
C ASP A 17 -8.64 -18.85 -15.51
N SER A 18 -7.44 -18.82 -16.09
CA SER A 18 -6.69 -20.02 -16.47
C SER A 18 -5.74 -20.51 -15.39
N TYR A 19 -5.56 -19.78 -14.28
CA TYR A 19 -4.62 -20.13 -13.22
C TYR A 19 -4.99 -21.48 -12.57
N PRO A 20 -4.02 -22.39 -12.31
CA PRO A 20 -2.56 -22.24 -12.39
C PRO A 20 -1.92 -22.54 -13.76
N SER A 21 -2.73 -22.69 -14.81
CA SER A 21 -2.26 -22.87 -16.18
C SER A 21 -1.94 -21.52 -16.86
N ASN A 22 -1.54 -21.57 -18.13
CA ASN A 22 -1.24 -20.38 -18.93
C ASN A 22 -2.22 -20.25 -20.11
N ILE A 23 -2.28 -19.04 -20.68
CA ILE A 23 -2.92 -18.77 -21.97
C ILE A 23 -1.86 -18.43 -23.01
N SER A 24 -2.14 -18.59 -24.29
CA SER A 24 -1.25 -18.15 -25.37
C SER A 24 -2.07 -17.39 -26.41
N PRO A 25 -1.63 -16.23 -26.92
CA PRO A 25 -2.24 -15.62 -28.11
C PRO A 25 -2.33 -16.63 -29.25
N GLY A 26 -3.41 -16.61 -30.05
CA GLY A 26 -3.68 -17.64 -31.07
C GLY A 26 -4.52 -18.83 -30.61
N HIS A 27 -4.72 -19.02 -29.29
CA HIS A 27 -5.50 -20.13 -28.74
C HIS A 27 -6.70 -19.63 -27.94
N ASP A 28 -7.87 -19.62 -28.59
CA ASP A 28 -9.20 -19.44 -27.98
C ASP A 28 -9.32 -18.22 -27.05
N ASN A 29 -8.63 -17.13 -27.40
CA ASN A 29 -8.75 -15.84 -26.73
C ASN A 29 -8.80 -14.69 -27.73
N ASP A 30 -9.57 -13.66 -27.40
CA ASP A 30 -9.75 -12.47 -28.25
C ASP A 30 -8.49 -11.58 -28.34
N LEU A 31 -7.32 -12.00 -27.86
CA LEU A 31 -6.12 -11.14 -27.84
C LEU A 31 -5.58 -10.89 -29.25
N ASP A 32 -5.84 -11.78 -30.20
CA ASP A 32 -5.42 -11.64 -31.61
C ASP A 32 -6.17 -10.52 -32.34
N SER A 33 -7.25 -9.99 -31.76
CA SER A 33 -7.97 -8.82 -32.30
C SER A 33 -7.21 -7.51 -32.13
N TYR A 34 -6.15 -7.49 -31.32
CA TYR A 34 -5.34 -6.32 -31.06
C TYR A 34 -4.12 -6.27 -31.98
N ASP A 35 -3.71 -5.05 -32.32
CA ASP A 35 -2.47 -4.78 -33.03
C ASP A 35 -1.26 -5.37 -32.26
N GLU A 36 -0.39 -6.11 -32.96
CA GLU A 36 0.76 -6.82 -32.37
C GLU A 36 1.68 -5.89 -31.56
N THR A 37 1.92 -4.67 -32.05
CA THR A 37 2.77 -3.70 -31.35
C THR A 37 2.13 -3.26 -30.03
N SER A 38 0.80 -3.09 -30.03
CA SER A 38 0.03 -2.79 -28.83
C SER A 38 0.06 -3.95 -27.84
N LEU A 39 -0.19 -5.18 -28.30
CA LEU A 39 -0.16 -6.37 -27.47
C LEU A 39 1.23 -6.57 -26.85
N ALA A 40 2.29 -6.45 -27.65
CA ALA A 40 3.67 -6.57 -27.21
C ALA A 40 4.03 -5.53 -26.14
N ALA A 41 3.64 -4.26 -26.33
CA ALA A 41 3.93 -3.21 -25.36
C ALA A 41 3.24 -3.47 -24.01
N ASN A 42 1.98 -3.93 -24.02
CA ASN A 42 1.22 -4.19 -22.80
C ASN A 42 1.70 -5.46 -22.09
N LEU A 43 1.97 -6.54 -22.81
CA LEU A 43 2.58 -7.75 -22.25
C LEU A 43 3.92 -7.42 -21.60
N LYS A 44 4.78 -6.67 -22.31
CA LYS A 44 6.09 -6.30 -21.76
C LYS A 44 5.97 -5.46 -20.48
N TYR A 45 5.04 -4.52 -20.47
CA TYR A 45 4.78 -3.68 -19.30
C TYR A 45 4.28 -4.50 -18.10
N LEU A 46 3.40 -5.49 -18.33
CA LEU A 46 2.91 -6.39 -17.28
C LEU A 46 4.03 -7.30 -16.74
N GLU A 47 4.96 -7.76 -17.58
CA GLU A 47 6.16 -8.50 -17.15
C GLU A 47 7.06 -7.65 -16.24
N GLU A 48 7.30 -6.39 -16.61
CA GLU A 48 8.17 -5.47 -15.87
C GLU A 48 7.63 -5.18 -14.46
N HIS A 49 6.30 -5.14 -14.31
CA HIS A 49 5.62 -5.06 -13.01
C HIS A 49 5.45 -6.41 -12.32
N ARG A 50 5.97 -7.49 -12.91
CA ARG A 50 5.86 -8.87 -12.41
C ARG A 50 4.42 -9.34 -12.26
N LEU A 51 3.44 -8.73 -12.93
CA LEU A 51 2.04 -9.15 -12.87
C LEU A 51 1.80 -10.43 -13.68
N ILE A 52 2.61 -10.66 -14.71
CA ILE A 52 2.69 -11.92 -15.46
C ILE A 52 4.14 -12.42 -15.51
N ARG A 53 4.32 -13.71 -15.80
CA ARG A 53 5.66 -14.33 -15.94
C ARG A 53 6.41 -13.76 -17.14
N PRO A 54 7.76 -13.68 -17.08
CA PRO A 54 8.58 -13.30 -18.22
C PRO A 54 8.42 -14.25 -19.42
N LYS A 55 8.76 -13.75 -20.61
CA LYS A 55 8.72 -14.46 -21.91
C LYS A 55 7.31 -14.62 -22.48
N SER A 56 6.37 -13.79 -22.05
CA SER A 56 5.07 -13.58 -22.70
C SER A 56 5.23 -12.87 -24.06
N VAL A 57 6.29 -12.07 -24.21
CA VAL A 57 6.67 -11.46 -25.49
C VAL A 57 8.20 -11.40 -25.63
N MET A 58 8.67 -11.68 -26.84
CA MET A 58 10.07 -11.55 -27.24
C MET A 58 10.15 -10.73 -28.53
N VAL A 59 11.20 -9.91 -28.65
CA VAL A 59 11.47 -9.13 -29.86
C VAL A 59 12.69 -9.73 -30.54
N SER A 60 12.55 -10.11 -31.80
CA SER A 60 13.67 -10.59 -32.61
C SER A 60 14.60 -9.44 -33.01
N ILE A 61 15.78 -9.79 -33.54
CA ILE A 61 16.76 -8.81 -34.06
C ILE A 61 16.16 -7.99 -35.22
N ASP A 62 15.24 -8.59 -35.98
CA ASP A 62 14.56 -7.97 -37.12
C ASP A 62 13.25 -7.25 -36.72
N ASN A 63 13.07 -6.94 -35.42
CA ASN A 63 11.88 -6.29 -34.85
C ASN A 63 10.55 -7.05 -35.02
N PHE A 64 10.59 -8.38 -35.18
CA PHE A 64 9.38 -9.19 -35.14
C PHE A 64 9.03 -9.57 -33.69
N TYR A 65 7.74 -9.52 -33.37
CA TYR A 65 7.22 -9.97 -32.09
C TYR A 65 6.95 -11.47 -32.11
N SER A 66 7.41 -12.17 -31.08
CA SER A 66 7.04 -13.54 -30.79
C SER A 66 6.32 -13.57 -29.46
N PHE A 67 5.08 -14.06 -29.47
CA PHE A 67 4.25 -14.16 -28.28
C PHE A 67 4.37 -15.55 -27.67
N GLY A 68 4.64 -15.58 -26.37
CA GLY A 68 4.75 -16.81 -25.59
C GLY A 68 3.55 -17.02 -24.67
N ALA A 69 3.68 -18.01 -23.80
CA ALA A 69 2.70 -18.28 -22.76
C ALA A 69 2.60 -17.10 -21.78
N ILE A 70 1.36 -16.73 -21.45
CA ILE A 70 1.00 -15.72 -20.48
C ILE A 70 0.52 -16.45 -19.23
N GLU A 71 1.29 -16.36 -18.15
CA GLU A 71 0.96 -16.94 -16.85
C GLU A 71 0.90 -15.79 -15.84
N ILE A 72 -0.20 -15.67 -15.10
CA ILE A 72 -0.34 -14.66 -14.05
C ILE A 72 0.53 -15.04 -12.84
N THR A 73 1.12 -14.04 -12.17
CA THR A 73 1.89 -14.28 -10.95
C THR A 73 1.02 -14.04 -9.70
N LYS A 74 1.58 -14.33 -8.51
CA LYS A 74 0.98 -13.90 -7.24
C LYS A 74 0.76 -12.38 -7.19
N ASP A 75 1.67 -11.60 -7.76
CA ASP A 75 1.59 -10.13 -7.75
C ASP A 75 0.47 -9.66 -8.72
N GLY A 76 0.25 -10.37 -9.83
CA GLY A 76 -0.87 -10.15 -10.73
C GLY A 76 -2.22 -10.49 -10.12
N LEU A 77 -2.31 -11.62 -9.40
CA LEU A 77 -3.52 -12.01 -8.67
C LEU A 77 -3.84 -11.02 -7.55
N ASP A 78 -2.85 -10.65 -6.74
CA ASP A 78 -3.03 -9.65 -5.68
C ASP A 78 -3.40 -8.27 -6.26
N PHE A 79 -2.86 -7.91 -7.43
CA PHE A 79 -3.26 -6.69 -8.13
C PHE A 79 -4.74 -6.70 -8.55
N LEU A 80 -5.27 -7.84 -9.01
CA LEU A 80 -6.69 -7.97 -9.36
C LEU A 80 -7.61 -7.93 -8.13
N LEU A 81 -7.16 -8.50 -7.01
CA LEU A 81 -7.91 -8.54 -5.74
C LEU A 81 -7.84 -7.22 -4.96
N GLY A 82 -6.86 -6.36 -5.25
CA GLY A 82 -6.69 -5.08 -4.56
C GLY A 82 -6.47 -5.26 -3.06
N ASP A 83 -7.32 -4.63 -2.24
CA ASP A 83 -7.24 -4.69 -0.78
C ASP A 83 -7.57 -6.08 -0.21
N GLU A 84 -8.21 -6.95 -1.00
CA GLU A 84 -8.48 -8.34 -0.65
C GLU A 84 -7.34 -9.29 -1.05
N GLY A 85 -6.28 -8.77 -1.70
CA GLY A 85 -5.10 -9.52 -2.07
C GLY A 85 -4.32 -10.02 -0.86
N LEU A 86 -3.68 -11.19 -0.99
CA LEU A 86 -2.92 -11.80 0.09
C LEU A 86 -1.74 -10.92 0.52
N SER A 87 -1.10 -10.22 -0.40
CA SER A 87 -0.06 -9.24 -0.06
C SER A 87 -0.59 -8.07 0.79
N ALA A 88 -1.84 -7.62 0.60
CA ALA A 88 -2.42 -6.58 1.44
C ALA A 88 -2.65 -7.09 2.88
N ILE A 89 -3.09 -8.34 3.01
CA ILE A 89 -3.31 -9.00 4.31
C ILE A 89 -1.99 -9.30 5.03
N LEU A 90 -0.97 -9.79 4.32
CA LEU A 90 0.31 -10.19 4.91
C LEU A 90 1.25 -9.02 5.21
N ASN A 91 1.13 -7.90 4.48
CA ASN A 91 1.97 -6.72 4.69
C ASN A 91 1.31 -5.68 5.61
N VAL A 92 0.30 -6.05 6.39
CA VAL A 92 -0.24 -5.16 7.43
C VAL A 92 0.88 -4.81 8.41
N VAL A 93 1.35 -3.56 8.33
CA VAL A 93 2.31 -3.01 9.29
C VAL A 93 1.53 -2.73 10.57
N THR A 94 1.67 -3.62 11.55
CA THR A 94 1.14 -3.35 12.89
C THR A 94 2.00 -2.27 13.54
N VAL A 95 1.51 -1.02 13.55
CA VAL A 95 2.15 0.06 14.31
C VAL A 95 1.84 -0.16 15.79
N LYS A 96 2.82 -0.68 16.53
CA LYS A 96 2.73 -0.89 17.97
C LYS A 96 3.16 0.37 18.70
N PHE A 97 2.26 0.97 19.47
CA PHE A 97 2.62 2.03 20.40
C PHE A 97 3.22 1.40 21.67
N GLU A 98 4.50 1.67 21.91
CA GLU A 98 5.15 1.28 23.16
C GLU A 98 4.76 2.25 24.28
N ALA A 99 4.31 1.71 25.41
CA ALA A 99 3.84 2.51 26.53
C ALA A 99 4.93 3.45 27.07
N ASP A 100 6.19 3.00 27.07
CA ASP A 100 7.32 3.82 27.52
C ASP A 100 7.59 4.99 26.57
N THR A 101 7.41 4.80 25.25
CA THR A 101 7.48 5.90 24.29
C THR A 101 6.37 6.92 24.52
N LEU A 102 5.15 6.46 24.78
CA LEU A 102 4.02 7.35 25.10
C LEU A 102 4.26 8.13 26.40
N LYS A 103 4.78 7.47 27.43
CA LYS A 103 5.20 8.12 28.69
C LYS A 103 6.25 9.20 28.41
N ALA A 104 7.29 8.89 27.64
CA ALA A 104 8.35 9.84 27.33
C ALA A 104 7.83 11.09 26.59
N ILE A 105 6.89 10.93 25.65
CA ILE A 105 6.25 12.05 24.94
C ILE A 105 5.47 12.94 25.93
N LEU A 106 4.67 12.32 26.80
CA LEU A 106 3.86 13.05 27.80
C LEU A 106 4.75 13.73 28.84
N GLU A 107 5.81 13.07 29.34
CA GLU A 107 6.79 13.66 30.26
C GLU A 107 7.48 14.89 29.63
N ASN A 108 7.89 14.78 28.36
CA ASN A 108 8.48 15.92 27.65
C ASN A 108 7.51 17.10 27.58
N ARG A 109 6.23 16.84 27.29
CA ARG A 109 5.21 17.89 27.27
C ARG A 109 4.98 18.53 28.63
N ILE A 110 4.95 17.74 29.71
CA ILE A 110 4.84 18.26 31.09
C ILE A 110 6.05 19.13 31.43
N ASN A 111 7.26 18.70 31.09
CA ASN A 111 8.48 19.46 31.35
C ASN A 111 8.49 20.83 30.65
N GLN A 112 7.92 20.91 29.45
CA GLN A 112 7.81 22.15 28.66
C GLN A 112 6.66 23.08 29.11
N SER A 113 5.81 22.66 30.05
CA SER A 113 4.71 23.51 30.54
C SER A 113 5.19 24.62 31.49
N ASP A 114 4.33 25.59 31.75
CA ASP A 114 4.59 26.68 32.71
C ASP A 114 4.24 26.31 34.17
N LEU A 115 4.04 25.03 34.46
CA LEU A 115 3.76 24.54 35.81
C LEU A 115 4.94 24.78 36.76
N ALA A 116 4.66 24.92 38.06
CA ALA A 116 5.70 25.01 39.08
C ALA A 116 6.52 23.70 39.14
N PRO A 117 7.81 23.75 39.55
CA PRO A 117 8.67 22.57 39.59
C PRO A 117 8.09 21.38 40.38
N ASP A 118 7.43 21.66 41.51
CA ASP A 118 6.83 20.64 42.37
C ASP A 118 5.60 19.98 41.72
N ASP A 119 4.79 20.76 40.98
CA ASP A 119 3.63 20.25 40.24
C ASP A 119 4.08 19.38 39.06
N LYS A 120 5.13 19.80 38.32
CA LYS A 120 5.73 19.00 37.25
C LYS A 120 6.19 17.64 37.76
N LYS A 121 6.92 17.64 38.88
CA LYS A 121 7.44 16.42 39.49
C LYS A 121 6.30 15.48 39.88
N THR A 122 5.29 15.99 40.58
CA THR A 122 4.12 15.20 41.00
C THR A 122 3.39 14.57 39.81
N MET A 123 3.24 15.32 38.73
CA MET A 123 2.55 14.85 37.51
C MET A 123 3.36 13.80 36.76
N ILE A 124 4.69 13.95 36.68
CA ILE A 124 5.59 12.96 36.07
C ILE A 124 5.62 11.67 36.90
N ASP A 125 5.71 11.76 38.22
CA ASP A 125 5.74 10.59 39.09
C ASP A 125 4.42 9.79 38.96
N SER A 126 3.28 10.49 38.95
CA SER A 126 1.96 9.87 38.72
C SER A 126 1.87 9.19 37.34
N LEU A 127 2.41 9.82 36.30
CA LEU A 127 2.43 9.28 34.94
C LEU A 127 3.27 7.98 34.86
N ARG A 128 4.39 7.92 35.58
CA ARG A 128 5.28 6.75 35.59
C ARG A 128 4.66 5.54 36.26
N GLU A 129 3.82 5.75 37.28
CA GLU A 129 3.11 4.69 38.01
C GLU A 129 1.95 4.07 37.21
N LEU A 130 1.46 4.74 36.15
CA LEU A 130 0.34 4.23 35.36
C LEU A 130 0.71 2.95 34.57
N PRO A 131 -0.21 1.97 34.49
CA PRO A 131 -0.04 0.80 33.66
C PRO A 131 -0.14 1.17 32.17
N ALA A 132 0.42 0.32 31.31
CA ALA A 132 0.48 0.54 29.87
C ALA A 132 -0.89 0.83 29.23
N GLU A 133 -1.95 0.14 29.67
CA GLU A 133 -3.30 0.34 29.13
C GLU A 133 -3.86 1.71 29.49
N SER A 134 -3.63 2.20 30.71
CA SER A 134 -4.06 3.54 31.12
C SER A 134 -3.31 4.63 30.35
N ILE A 135 -2.02 4.43 30.07
CA ILE A 135 -1.25 5.36 29.23
C ILE A 135 -1.82 5.42 27.83
N LYS A 136 -2.08 4.27 27.21
CA LYS A 136 -2.69 4.20 25.87
C LYS A 136 -4.03 4.93 25.83
N HIS A 137 -4.91 4.67 26.80
CA HIS A 137 -6.21 5.32 26.89
C HIS A 137 -6.09 6.85 27.11
N LEU A 138 -5.19 7.28 27.99
CA LEU A 138 -4.92 8.69 28.24
C LEU A 138 -4.42 9.39 26.97
N THR A 139 -3.45 8.80 26.27
CA THR A 139 -2.90 9.37 25.03
C THR A 139 -3.97 9.50 23.95
N MET A 140 -4.84 8.48 23.78
CA MET A 140 -5.92 8.54 22.79
C MET A 140 -6.90 9.67 23.11
N LYS A 141 -7.33 9.80 24.37
CA LYS A 141 -8.21 10.89 24.77
C LYS A 141 -7.57 12.27 24.57
N LEU A 142 -6.29 12.41 24.89
CA LEU A 142 -5.56 13.67 24.65
C LEU A 142 -5.43 14.00 23.16
N LEU A 143 -5.29 12.98 22.30
CA LEU A 143 -5.28 13.15 20.85
C LEU A 143 -6.64 13.65 20.36
N ASP A 144 -7.73 13.03 20.79
CA ASP A 144 -9.09 13.43 20.41
C ASP A 144 -9.38 14.88 20.80
N GLU A 145 -9.15 15.21 22.08
CA GLU A 145 -9.31 16.58 22.61
C GLU A 145 -8.38 17.58 21.88
N GLY A 146 -7.16 17.16 21.55
CA GLY A 146 -6.22 17.97 20.78
C GLY A 146 -6.75 18.27 19.38
N LEU A 147 -7.28 17.28 18.67
CA LEU A 147 -7.83 17.44 17.32
C LEU A 147 -9.08 18.32 17.30
N GLU A 148 -9.94 18.22 18.33
CA GLU A 148 -11.14 19.06 18.46
C GLU A 148 -10.79 20.53 18.74
N ASN A 149 -9.72 20.78 19.48
CA ASN A 149 -9.34 22.13 19.90
C ASN A 149 -8.25 22.78 19.03
N LEU A 150 -7.67 22.05 18.06
CA LEU A 150 -6.67 22.58 17.13
C LEU A 150 -7.35 23.31 15.95
N PRO A 151 -7.24 24.65 15.83
CA PRO A 151 -7.97 25.42 14.83
C PRO A 151 -7.65 25.03 13.37
N SER A 152 -6.49 24.42 13.14
CA SER A 152 -6.00 24.02 11.81
C SER A 152 -5.82 22.51 11.66
N ALA A 153 -6.46 21.70 12.50
CA ALA A 153 -6.30 20.23 12.48
C ALA A 153 -6.56 19.65 11.08
N ILE A 154 -7.71 19.98 10.48
CA ILE A 154 -8.10 19.49 9.14
C ILE A 154 -7.15 19.97 8.05
N LEU A 155 -6.68 21.21 8.12
CA LEU A 155 -5.73 21.76 7.15
C LEU A 155 -4.38 21.03 7.22
N LEU A 156 -3.85 20.83 8.44
CA LEU A 156 -2.60 20.10 8.66
C LEU A 156 -2.71 18.66 8.18
N ILE A 157 -3.82 17.99 8.47
CA ILE A 157 -4.11 16.64 7.97
C ILE A 157 -4.09 16.65 6.42
N GLY A 158 -4.75 17.62 5.79
CA GLY A 158 -4.74 17.79 4.34
C GLY A 158 -3.32 17.91 3.76
N THR A 159 -2.47 18.72 4.38
CA THR A 159 -1.06 18.88 3.97
C THR A 159 -0.28 17.55 4.06
N TYR A 160 -0.40 16.80 5.16
CA TYR A 160 0.29 15.51 5.31
C TYR A 160 -0.23 14.43 4.38
N LEU A 161 -1.49 14.52 3.96
CA LEU A 161 -2.10 13.63 2.99
C LEU A 161 -1.89 14.09 1.52
N GLY A 162 -1.17 15.19 1.29
CA GLY A 162 -0.89 15.71 -0.05
C GLY A 162 -2.13 16.31 -0.75
N MET A 163 -3.13 16.74 0.01
CA MET A 163 -4.39 17.33 -0.49
C MET A 163 -4.39 18.87 -0.48
N SER A 164 -3.24 19.50 -0.29
CA SER A 164 -3.05 20.96 -0.27
C SER A 164 -2.68 21.53 -1.63
#